data_AF-A0A6I4YTI6-F1
#
_entry.id   AF-A0A6I4YTI6-F1
#
_cell.length_a   1.000
_cell.length_b   1.000
_cell.length_c   1.000
_cell.angle_alpha   90.00
_cell.angle_beta   90.00
_cell.angle_gamma   90.00
#
_symmetry.space_group_name_H-M   'P 1'
#
loop_
_entity.id
_entity.type
_entity.pdbx_description
1 polymer ?
#
loop_
_entity_poly.entity_id
_entity_poly.type
_entity_poly.pdbx_seq_one_letter_code
_entity_poly.pdbx_strand_id
1 'polypeptide(L)'
;MAKTRTTLTLTALAFTTLTLGAASAQTGTQRQMTPEMQARMKAMQPVTDLAQTVRLLPDLEKNKATALTRAQAKQLLPILTTIQKSTSVQPNDAKKYLTQIEDRILTAKQLTALDSLILKAEQDREARRTQAQRSGQTQGQRVPGLPGGLGTLMGGQGQRPAGQTGQGQGGQGQGGQPGQFNPFKQGRMAEQLTAYIKVLQKK
;
A
#
# COMPACT_ATOMS: atom_id res chain seq x y z
N MET A 1 -5.75 0.63 74.55
CA MET A 1 -4.75 1.69 74.81
C MET A 1 -3.36 1.08 74.75
N ALA A 2 -2.47 1.72 74.01
CA ALA A 2 -1.19 1.19 73.55
C ALA A 2 -0.11 1.09 74.64
N LYS A 3 0.83 0.16 74.47
CA LYS A 3 2.16 0.25 75.10
C LYS A 3 3.24 -0.10 74.08
N THR A 4 3.89 0.95 73.61
CA THR A 4 5.04 1.01 72.72
C THR A 4 6.35 0.75 73.48
N ARG A 5 7.36 0.25 72.77
CA ARG A 5 8.83 0.45 72.90
C ARG A 5 9.57 -0.89 72.83
N THR A 6 10.76 -1.07 72.27
CA THR A 6 11.66 -0.30 71.39
C THR A 6 12.80 -1.30 71.16
N THR A 7 13.23 -1.54 69.92
CA THR A 7 14.56 -2.11 69.69
C THR A 7 15.16 -1.51 68.43
N LEU A 8 16.21 -0.72 68.63
CA LEU A 8 17.16 -0.29 67.61
C LEU A 8 18.12 -1.45 67.32
N THR A 9 18.38 -1.73 66.05
CA THR A 9 19.66 -2.31 65.61
C THR A 9 20.07 -1.72 64.26
N LEU A 10 21.34 -1.33 64.23
CA LEU A 10 22.09 -0.61 63.21
C LEU A 10 22.66 -1.59 62.17
N THR A 11 23.12 -1.05 61.02
CA THR A 11 24.08 -1.65 60.04
C THR A 11 23.52 -2.77 59.13
N ALA A 12 23.78 -2.84 57.81
CA ALA A 12 24.83 -2.29 56.98
C ALA A 12 24.38 -2.13 55.51
N LEU A 13 25.04 -1.18 54.85
CA LEU A 13 24.96 -0.88 53.42
C LEU A 13 25.65 -2.01 52.63
N ALA A 14 24.95 -2.63 51.67
CA ALA A 14 25.58 -3.47 50.64
C ALA A 14 24.92 -3.18 49.29
N PHE A 15 25.66 -2.46 48.45
CA PHE A 15 25.35 -2.22 47.04
C PHE A 15 25.49 -3.55 46.28
N THR A 16 24.37 -4.15 45.87
CA THR A 16 24.39 -5.26 44.92
C THR A 16 24.35 -4.67 43.51
N THR A 17 25.51 -4.68 42.86
CA THR A 17 25.71 -4.31 41.46
C THR A 17 24.77 -5.10 40.55
N LEU A 18 23.89 -4.40 39.82
CA LEU A 18 23.17 -4.97 38.68
C LEU A 18 24.19 -5.33 37.60
N THR A 19 24.50 -6.61 37.44
CA THR A 19 25.15 -7.13 36.24
C THR A 19 24.14 -7.04 35.10
N LEU A 20 24.30 -6.03 34.23
CA LEU A 20 23.64 -5.95 32.94
C LEU A 20 24.10 -7.16 32.10
N GLY A 21 23.29 -8.22 32.08
CA GLY A 21 23.38 -9.25 31.07
C GLY A 21 23.06 -8.62 29.72
N ALA A 22 24.09 -8.44 28.89
CA ALA A 22 23.98 -8.02 27.51
C ALA A 22 23.21 -9.08 26.72
N ALA A 23 21.88 -8.93 26.67
CA ALA A 23 21.07 -9.58 25.67
C ALA A 23 21.43 -8.94 24.32
N SER A 24 22.24 -9.64 23.52
CA SER A 24 22.44 -9.32 22.12
C SER A 24 21.12 -9.54 21.37
N ALA A 25 20.24 -8.55 21.44
CA ALA A 25 19.07 -8.45 20.61
C ALA A 25 19.55 -8.31 19.16
N GLN A 26 19.55 -9.42 18.42
CA GLN A 26 19.49 -9.37 16.95
C GLN A 26 18.13 -8.78 16.58
N THR A 27 18.08 -7.46 16.63
CA THR A 27 17.00 -6.63 16.15
C THR A 27 16.94 -6.82 14.65
N GLY A 28 15.99 -7.64 14.19
CA GLY A 28 15.44 -7.46 12.85
C GLY A 28 14.90 -6.04 12.81
N THR A 29 15.65 -5.13 12.21
CA THR A 29 15.27 -3.72 12.08
C THR A 29 13.96 -3.64 11.27
N GLN A 30 12.81 -3.74 11.96
CA GLN A 30 11.60 -3.08 11.50
C GLN A 30 12.01 -1.63 11.31
N ARG A 31 12.21 -1.20 10.06
CA ARG A 31 12.46 0.21 9.75
C ARG A 31 11.27 0.98 10.31
N GLN A 32 11.46 1.56 11.48
CA GLN A 32 10.46 2.44 12.08
C GLN A 32 10.29 3.60 11.11
N MET A 33 9.04 3.85 10.75
CA MET A 33 8.73 4.89 9.79
C MET A 33 8.96 6.26 10.41
N THR A 34 9.98 6.98 9.94
CA THR A 34 10.33 8.31 10.47
C THR A 34 9.15 9.28 10.29
N PRO A 35 9.00 10.29 11.16
CA PRO A 35 7.93 11.28 11.05
C PRO A 35 7.86 11.96 9.68
N GLU A 36 9.01 12.25 9.07
CA GLU A 36 9.12 12.86 7.74
C GLU A 36 8.58 11.93 6.65
N MET A 37 8.86 10.62 6.76
CA MET A 37 8.32 9.63 5.85
C MET A 37 6.79 9.50 5.99
N GLN A 38 6.27 9.54 7.23
CA GLN A 38 4.81 9.56 7.45
C GLN A 38 4.16 10.79 6.82
N ALA A 39 4.74 11.97 7.04
CA ALA A 39 4.27 13.23 6.47
C ALA A 39 4.28 13.17 4.94
N ARG A 40 5.34 12.63 4.33
CA ARG A 40 5.42 12.44 2.88
C ARG A 40 4.35 11.48 2.36
N MET A 41 4.08 10.37 3.03
CA MET A 41 3.00 9.46 2.61
C MET A 41 1.62 10.11 2.74
N LYS A 42 1.39 10.88 3.80
CA LYS A 42 0.16 11.66 3.98
C LYS A 42 0.00 12.72 2.88
N ALA A 43 1.08 13.41 2.52
CA ALA A 43 1.06 14.38 1.43
C ALA A 43 0.74 13.75 0.07
N MET A 44 1.08 12.47 -0.13
CA MET A 44 0.78 11.72 -1.36
C MET A 44 -0.63 11.12 -1.40
N GLN A 45 -1.43 11.23 -0.33
CA GLN A 45 -2.80 10.69 -0.29
C GLN A 45 -3.66 11.15 -1.49
N PRO A 46 -3.67 12.44 -1.89
CA PRO A 46 -4.49 12.85 -3.04
C PRO A 46 -4.08 12.17 -4.34
N VAL A 47 -2.80 11.81 -4.49
CA VAL A 47 -2.31 11.09 -5.68
C VAL A 47 -2.79 9.64 -5.66
N THR A 48 -2.81 9.01 -4.49
CA THR A 48 -3.36 7.64 -4.34
C THR A 48 -4.87 7.63 -4.53
N ASP A 49 -5.59 8.63 -4.03
CA ASP A 49 -7.03 8.77 -4.17
C ASP A 49 -7.40 8.99 -5.64
N LEU A 50 -6.69 9.90 -6.34
CA LEU A 50 -6.87 10.10 -7.77
C LEU A 50 -6.61 8.81 -8.56
N ALA A 51 -5.56 8.05 -8.22
CA ALA A 51 -5.28 6.77 -8.87
C ALA A 51 -6.43 5.78 -8.66
N GLN A 52 -7.00 5.71 -7.46
CA GLN A 52 -8.13 4.85 -7.16
C GLN A 52 -9.39 5.27 -7.90
N THR A 53 -9.74 6.57 -7.86
CA THR A 53 -10.88 7.14 -8.59
C THR A 53 -10.77 6.84 -10.08
N VAL A 54 -9.65 7.19 -10.72
CA VAL A 54 -9.44 6.97 -12.16
C VAL A 54 -9.51 5.49 -12.54
N ARG A 55 -9.00 4.59 -11.68
CA ARG A 55 -9.07 3.14 -11.91
C ARG A 55 -10.51 2.62 -11.92
N LEU A 56 -11.39 3.21 -11.12
CA LEU A 56 -12.77 2.76 -10.91
C LEU A 56 -13.80 3.48 -11.79
N LEU A 57 -13.46 4.62 -12.41
CA LEU A 57 -14.32 5.30 -13.38
C LEU A 57 -14.86 4.38 -14.50
N PRO A 58 -14.08 3.45 -15.09
CA PRO A 58 -14.62 2.51 -16.09
C PRO A 58 -15.73 1.60 -15.55
N ASP A 59 -15.74 1.32 -14.24
CA ASP A 59 -16.75 0.45 -13.64
C ASP A 59 -18.12 1.13 -13.54
N LEU A 60 -18.17 2.46 -13.53
CA LEU A 60 -19.44 3.21 -13.62
C LEU A 60 -20.16 2.96 -14.95
N GLU A 61 -19.43 2.65 -16.02
CA GLU A 61 -19.97 2.36 -17.35
C GLU A 61 -20.70 1.00 -17.42
N LYS A 62 -20.44 0.09 -16.46
CA LYS A 62 -21.09 -1.23 -16.42
C LYS A 62 -22.59 -1.13 -16.14
N ASN A 63 -23.06 -0.01 -15.59
CA ASN A 63 -24.46 0.26 -15.34
C ASN A 63 -24.90 1.53 -16.08
N LYS A 64 -25.91 1.39 -16.96
CA LYS A 64 -26.44 2.51 -17.76
C LYS A 64 -26.91 3.71 -16.92
N ALA A 65 -27.35 3.46 -15.68
CA ALA A 65 -27.82 4.48 -14.77
C ALA A 65 -26.70 5.31 -14.12
N THR A 66 -25.44 4.86 -14.23
CA THR A 66 -24.24 5.52 -13.67
C THR A 66 -23.18 5.80 -14.73
N ALA A 67 -23.36 5.31 -15.96
CA ALA A 67 -22.47 5.56 -17.08
C ALA A 67 -22.30 7.06 -17.34
N LEU A 68 -21.09 7.48 -17.74
CA LEU A 68 -20.85 8.88 -18.06
C LEU A 68 -21.60 9.26 -19.33
N THR A 69 -22.23 10.43 -19.30
CA THR A 69 -22.83 11.06 -20.48
C THR A 69 -21.73 11.54 -21.44
N ARG A 70 -22.09 11.78 -22.70
CA ARG A 70 -21.18 12.38 -23.69
C ARG A 70 -20.62 13.73 -23.22
N ALA A 71 -21.43 14.54 -22.54
CA ALA A 71 -21.01 15.84 -22.02
C ALA A 71 -19.93 15.67 -20.93
N GLN A 72 -20.16 14.76 -19.97
CA GLN A 72 -19.19 14.44 -18.92
C GLN A 72 -17.90 13.87 -19.50
N ALA A 73 -17.99 12.98 -20.50
CA ALA A 73 -16.82 12.42 -21.17
C ALA A 73 -15.94 13.50 -21.83
N LYS A 74 -16.55 14.51 -22.48
CA LYS A 74 -15.82 15.64 -23.06
C LYS A 74 -15.07 16.48 -22.03
N GLN A 75 -15.62 16.63 -20.82
CA GLN A 75 -14.96 17.34 -19.72
C GLN A 75 -13.87 16.50 -19.05
N LEU A 76 -14.06 15.18 -18.97
CA LEU A 76 -13.13 14.26 -18.32
C LEU A 76 -11.89 13.96 -19.19
N LEU A 77 -12.07 13.82 -20.50
CA LEU A 77 -10.99 13.54 -21.46
C LEU A 77 -9.75 14.43 -21.32
N PRO A 78 -9.84 15.78 -21.26
CA PRO A 78 -8.65 16.62 -21.11
C PRO A 78 -7.92 16.37 -19.79
N ILE A 79 -8.64 16.08 -18.70
CA ILE A 79 -8.04 15.76 -17.39
C ILE A 79 -7.24 14.46 -17.49
N LEU A 80 -7.86 13.38 -17.97
CA LEU A 80 -7.23 12.07 -18.10
C LEU A 80 -6.02 12.10 -19.05
N THR A 81 -6.15 12.83 -20.17
CA THR A 81 -5.06 12.99 -21.14
C THR A 81 -3.89 13.78 -20.54
N THR A 82 -4.18 14.82 -19.75
CA THR A 82 -3.15 15.58 -19.05
C THR A 82 -2.40 14.68 -18.08
N ILE A 83 -3.12 13.95 -17.23
CA ILE A 83 -2.54 13.02 -16.26
C ILE A 83 -1.67 11.95 -16.94
N GLN A 84 -2.11 11.39 -18.08
CA GLN A 84 -1.35 10.41 -18.86
C GLN A 84 -0.02 10.99 -19.40
N LYS A 85 -0.05 12.25 -19.85
CA LYS A 85 1.10 12.92 -20.46
C LYS A 85 2.10 13.45 -19.43
N SER A 86 1.64 13.88 -18.27
CA SER A 86 2.47 14.46 -17.20
C SER A 86 3.59 13.54 -16.76
N THR A 87 4.80 14.06 -16.59
CA THR A 87 5.94 13.28 -16.04
C THR A 87 5.72 12.93 -14.56
N SER A 88 5.05 13.82 -13.82
CA SER A 88 4.71 13.65 -12.41
C SER A 88 3.29 14.08 -12.12
N VAL A 89 2.63 13.48 -11.14
CA VAL A 89 1.37 13.98 -10.58
C VAL A 89 1.65 14.46 -9.16
N GLN A 90 1.64 15.78 -8.97
CA GLN A 90 1.90 16.41 -7.67
C GLN A 90 0.63 16.40 -6.80
N PRO A 91 0.75 16.41 -5.46
CA PRO A 91 -0.41 16.41 -4.57
C PRO A 91 -1.43 17.52 -4.83
N ASN A 92 -0.96 18.73 -5.14
CA ASN A 92 -1.84 19.87 -5.40
C ASN A 92 -2.60 19.73 -6.72
N ASP A 93 -1.95 19.18 -7.75
CA ASP A 93 -2.63 18.92 -9.03
C ASP A 93 -3.60 17.76 -8.89
N ALA A 94 -3.24 16.73 -8.12
CA ALA A 94 -4.16 15.63 -7.82
C ALA A 94 -5.43 16.09 -7.11
N LYS A 95 -5.31 16.97 -6.11
CA LYS A 95 -6.48 17.61 -5.46
C LYS A 95 -7.34 18.37 -6.46
N LYS A 96 -6.73 19.18 -7.34
CA LYS A 96 -7.46 19.91 -8.38
C LYS A 96 -8.20 18.96 -9.33
N TYR A 97 -7.57 17.88 -9.76
CA TYR A 97 -8.20 16.89 -10.63
C TYR A 97 -9.34 16.16 -9.92
N LEU A 98 -9.17 15.77 -8.65
CA LEU A 98 -10.23 15.17 -7.84
C LEU A 98 -11.43 16.11 -7.73
N THR A 99 -11.25 17.37 -7.32
CA THR A 99 -12.32 18.38 -7.27
C THR A 99 -13.02 18.54 -8.63
N GLN A 100 -12.27 18.57 -9.73
CA GLN A 100 -12.89 18.67 -11.06
C GLN A 100 -13.71 17.42 -11.41
N ILE A 101 -13.19 16.23 -11.11
CA ILE A 101 -13.87 14.96 -11.40
C ILE A 101 -15.10 14.83 -10.51
N GLU A 102 -14.92 14.93 -9.20
CA GLU A 102 -15.95 14.59 -8.21
C GLU A 102 -17.00 15.69 -8.09
N ASP A 103 -16.61 16.96 -8.00
CA ASP A 103 -17.58 18.04 -7.73
C ASP A 103 -18.22 18.62 -9.00
N ARG A 104 -17.53 18.53 -10.16
CA ARG A 104 -17.96 19.22 -11.38
C ARG A 104 -18.39 18.31 -12.52
N ILE A 105 -17.83 17.11 -12.61
CA ILE A 105 -18.10 16.18 -13.71
C ILE A 105 -19.09 15.11 -13.27
N LEU A 106 -18.84 14.45 -12.14
CA LEU A 106 -19.69 13.38 -11.64
C LEU A 106 -20.97 13.96 -11.02
N THR A 107 -22.08 13.26 -11.25
CA THR A 107 -23.34 13.54 -10.53
C THR A 107 -23.32 12.87 -9.15
N ALA A 108 -24.16 13.34 -8.23
CA ALA A 108 -24.32 12.73 -6.90
C ALA A 108 -24.55 11.21 -6.97
N LYS A 109 -25.37 10.75 -7.92
CA LYS A 109 -25.63 9.31 -8.13
C LYS A 109 -24.37 8.54 -8.56
N GLN A 110 -23.54 9.13 -9.41
CA GLN A 110 -22.29 8.52 -9.87
C GLN A 110 -21.24 8.52 -8.76
N LEU A 111 -21.19 9.57 -7.94
CA LEU A 111 -20.34 9.63 -6.75
C LEU A 111 -20.69 8.52 -5.77
N THR A 112 -21.96 8.36 -5.40
CA THR A 112 -22.40 7.26 -4.51
C THR A 112 -22.05 5.88 -5.07
N ALA A 113 -22.17 5.70 -6.40
CA ALA A 113 -21.78 4.45 -7.04
C ALA A 113 -20.26 4.24 -7.01
N LEU A 114 -19.47 5.29 -7.20
CA LEU A 114 -18.01 5.26 -7.10
C LEU A 114 -17.56 4.92 -5.67
N ASP A 115 -18.15 5.55 -4.66
CA ASP A 115 -17.86 5.26 -3.24
C ASP A 115 -18.12 3.79 -2.90
N SER A 116 -19.22 3.24 -3.43
CA SER A 116 -19.54 1.82 -3.27
C SER A 116 -18.48 0.91 -3.90
N LEU A 117 -17.93 1.30 -5.07
CA LEU A 117 -16.84 0.57 -5.73
C LEU A 117 -15.53 0.68 -4.94
N ILE A 118 -15.24 1.85 -4.36
CA ILE A 118 -14.08 2.09 -3.49
C ILE A 118 -14.13 1.18 -2.27
N LEU A 119 -15.27 1.16 -1.57
CA LEU A 119 -15.48 0.31 -0.39
C LEU A 119 -15.31 -1.17 -0.74
N LYS A 120 -15.92 -1.62 -1.84
CA LYS A 120 -15.78 -3.00 -2.31
C LYS A 120 -14.31 -3.35 -2.62
N ALA A 121 -13.59 -2.47 -3.29
CA ALA A 121 -12.19 -2.69 -3.63
C ALA A 121 -11.29 -2.80 -2.38
N GLU A 122 -11.60 -2.05 -1.31
CA GLU A 122 -10.88 -2.15 -0.05
C GLU A 122 -11.22 -3.44 0.70
N GLN A 123 -12.49 -3.84 0.74
CA GLN A 123 -12.91 -5.13 1.31
C GLN A 123 -12.25 -6.31 0.59
N ASP A 124 -12.20 -6.31 -0.74
CA ASP A 124 -11.54 -7.35 -1.53
C ASP A 124 -10.04 -7.41 -1.24
N ARG A 125 -9.41 -6.26 -0.98
CA ARG A 125 -7.99 -6.18 -0.62
C ARG A 125 -7.75 -6.72 0.79
N GLU A 126 -8.59 -6.37 1.75
CA GLU A 126 -8.51 -6.87 3.13
C GLU A 126 -8.72 -8.38 3.17
N ALA A 127 -9.73 -8.89 2.47
CA ALA A 127 -10.00 -10.33 2.36
C ALA A 127 -8.79 -11.10 1.80
N ARG A 128 -8.13 -10.57 0.77
CA ARG A 128 -6.89 -11.15 0.21
C ARG A 128 -5.73 -11.15 1.20
N ARG A 129 -5.58 -10.10 2.02
CA ARG A 129 -4.55 -10.05 3.06
C ARG A 129 -4.79 -11.10 4.14
N THR A 130 -6.02 -11.19 4.63
CA THR A 130 -6.42 -12.20 5.62
C THR A 130 -6.27 -13.62 5.07
N GLN A 131 -6.60 -13.84 3.80
CA GLN A 131 -6.40 -15.13 3.15
C GLN A 131 -4.91 -15.48 3.00
N ALA A 132 -4.07 -14.53 2.58
CA ALA A 132 -2.62 -14.73 2.46
C ALA A 132 -1.94 -15.00 3.82
N GLN A 133 -2.43 -14.39 4.90
CA GLN A 133 -1.98 -14.69 6.26
C GLN A 133 -2.37 -16.11 6.70
N ARG A 134 -3.55 -16.59 6.28
CA ARG A 134 -4.02 -17.95 6.57
C ARG A 134 -3.34 -19.02 5.71
N SER A 135 -2.99 -18.74 4.46
CA SER A 135 -2.30 -19.68 3.56
C SER A 135 -0.77 -19.66 3.69
N GLY A 136 -0.20 -18.65 4.35
CA GLY A 136 1.23 -18.55 4.68
C GLY A 136 1.70 -19.44 5.83
N GLN A 137 0.82 -20.28 6.39
CA GLN A 137 1.14 -21.17 7.53
C GLN A 137 1.55 -22.60 7.12
N THR A 138 1.71 -22.87 5.81
CA THR A 138 2.06 -24.21 5.28
C THR A 138 3.27 -24.22 4.33
N GLN A 139 4.14 -23.20 4.37
CA GLN A 139 5.44 -23.26 3.69
C GLN A 139 6.51 -22.53 4.50
N GLY A 140 7.33 -23.31 5.21
CA GLY A 140 8.52 -22.82 5.89
C GLY A 140 8.34 -22.56 7.37
N GLN A 141 8.06 -23.62 8.13
CA GLN A 141 8.33 -23.66 9.57
C GLN A 141 9.84 -23.58 9.78
N ARG A 142 10.41 -22.37 9.66
CA ARG A 142 11.73 -22.06 10.21
C ARG A 142 11.53 -21.94 11.71
N VAL A 143 11.69 -23.05 12.41
CA VAL A 143 11.87 -23.07 13.86
C VAL A 143 13.06 -22.15 14.18
N PRO A 144 12.85 -21.04 14.91
CA PRO A 144 13.95 -20.18 15.33
C PRO A 144 14.87 -20.97 16.26
N GLY A 145 16.12 -21.20 15.85
CA GLY A 145 17.15 -21.79 16.73
C GLY A 145 17.93 -22.99 16.20
N LEU A 146 17.65 -23.53 15.01
CA LEU A 146 18.48 -24.59 14.41
C LEU A 146 19.28 -24.09 13.19
N PRO A 147 20.62 -24.00 13.28
CA PRO A 147 21.49 -23.82 12.12
C PRO A 147 21.67 -25.17 11.43
N GLY A 148 21.01 -25.37 10.28
CA GLY A 148 21.21 -26.59 9.49
C GLY A 148 20.03 -26.90 8.59
N GLY A 149 20.12 -26.45 7.34
CA GLY A 149 19.28 -26.96 6.27
C GLY A 149 19.58 -28.44 6.04
N LEU A 150 18.61 -29.31 6.34
CA LEU A 150 18.58 -30.72 5.94
C LEU A 150 17.31 -31.01 5.13
N GLY A 151 16.92 -30.06 4.26
CA GLY A 151 15.88 -30.23 3.25
C GLY A 151 16.40 -30.51 1.84
N THR A 152 17.72 -30.65 1.65
CA THR A 152 18.38 -30.74 0.34
C THR A 152 18.88 -32.15 -0.03
N LEU A 153 18.35 -33.23 0.57
CA LEU A 153 18.95 -34.57 0.41
C LEU A 153 18.03 -35.68 -0.12
N MET A 154 16.81 -35.39 -0.61
CA MET A 154 16.05 -36.44 -1.29
C MET A 154 15.04 -35.90 -2.32
N GLY A 155 15.37 -36.07 -3.60
CA GLY A 155 14.40 -36.21 -4.70
C GLY A 155 14.10 -34.96 -5.52
N GLY A 156 14.80 -34.79 -6.65
CA GLY A 156 14.38 -33.85 -7.70
C GLY A 156 15.48 -33.33 -8.61
N GLN A 157 16.24 -34.23 -9.24
CA GLN A 157 17.18 -33.89 -10.31
C GLN A 157 16.39 -33.39 -11.53
N GLY A 158 16.39 -32.08 -11.75
CA GLY A 158 15.83 -31.43 -12.93
C GLY A 158 16.66 -30.21 -13.27
N GLN A 159 17.64 -30.39 -14.15
CA GLN A 159 18.35 -29.31 -14.83
C GLN A 159 17.34 -28.34 -15.45
N ARG A 160 17.43 -27.05 -15.12
CA ARG A 160 16.91 -25.99 -15.99
C ARG A 160 18.02 -24.99 -16.29
N PRO A 161 18.42 -24.84 -17.57
CA PRO A 161 19.40 -23.87 -18.01
C PRO A 161 18.83 -22.45 -18.01
N ALA A 162 19.74 -21.48 -18.02
CA ALA A 162 19.47 -20.05 -18.08
C ALA A 162 18.54 -19.67 -19.26
N GLY A 163 17.59 -18.77 -19.00
CA GLY A 163 16.73 -18.19 -20.04
C GLY A 163 15.51 -17.43 -19.52
N GLN A 164 15.60 -16.10 -19.57
CA GLN A 164 14.56 -15.16 -19.99
C GLN A 164 13.23 -15.01 -19.20
N THR A 165 13.01 -13.76 -18.75
CA THR A 165 11.71 -13.08 -18.54
C THR A 165 10.67 -13.74 -17.62
N GLY A 166 10.67 -13.29 -16.35
CA GLY A 166 9.53 -13.43 -15.44
C GLY A 166 9.41 -12.16 -14.61
N GLN A 167 8.64 -11.19 -15.12
CA GLN A 167 8.33 -9.92 -14.45
C GLN A 167 7.44 -10.22 -13.23
N GLY A 168 8.11 -10.52 -12.13
CA GLY A 168 7.54 -10.82 -10.82
C GLY A 168 6.85 -9.61 -10.21
N GLN A 169 5.54 -9.64 -10.32
CA GLN A 169 4.56 -8.85 -9.60
C GLN A 169 4.78 -8.96 -8.08
N GLY A 170 5.48 -7.98 -7.49
CA GLY A 170 5.73 -7.96 -6.04
C GLY A 170 6.88 -7.06 -5.61
N GLY A 171 6.93 -5.83 -6.12
CA GLY A 171 7.96 -4.87 -5.74
C GLY A 171 7.35 -3.51 -5.51
N GLN A 172 7.20 -3.12 -4.23
CA GLN A 172 7.20 -1.71 -3.85
C GLN A 172 8.58 -1.15 -4.19
N GLY A 173 8.81 -0.88 -5.47
CA GLY A 173 10.03 -0.27 -5.98
C GLY A 173 10.09 1.18 -5.53
N GLN A 174 10.69 1.41 -4.37
CA GLN A 174 11.35 2.68 -4.05
C GLN A 174 12.49 2.86 -5.07
N GLY A 175 12.17 3.44 -6.22
CA GLY A 175 13.14 3.68 -7.30
C GLY A 175 12.75 4.77 -8.28
N GLY A 176 11.65 5.49 -8.03
CA GLY A 176 11.35 6.72 -8.76
C GLY A 176 12.19 7.87 -8.23
N GLN A 177 12.86 8.62 -9.12
CA GLN A 177 13.52 9.87 -8.75
C GLN A 177 12.56 10.75 -7.92
N PRO A 178 13.00 11.28 -6.76
CA PRO A 178 12.19 12.19 -5.97
C PRO A 178 11.76 13.37 -6.85
N GLY A 179 10.47 13.45 -7.17
CA GLY A 179 9.90 14.48 -8.04
C GLY A 179 9.23 13.98 -9.32
N GLN A 180 9.45 12.73 -9.75
CA GLN A 180 8.91 12.19 -11.01
C GLN A 180 7.96 11.00 -10.83
N PHE A 181 7.17 10.99 -9.75
CA PHE A 181 6.20 9.93 -9.54
C PHE A 181 4.90 10.21 -10.30
N ASN A 182 4.56 9.33 -11.24
CA ASN A 182 3.24 9.29 -11.88
C ASN A 182 2.75 7.83 -11.95
N PRO A 183 1.67 7.44 -11.23
CA PRO A 183 1.15 6.07 -11.26
C PRO A 183 0.51 5.69 -12.61
N PHE A 184 0.30 6.65 -13.50
CA PHE A 184 -0.35 6.49 -14.80
C PHE A 184 0.63 6.39 -15.97
N LYS A 185 1.94 6.45 -15.73
CA LYS A 185 2.98 6.38 -16.78
C LYS A 185 3.36 4.96 -17.16
N GLN A 186 3.25 3.99 -16.26
CA GLN A 186 3.79 2.65 -16.45
C GLN A 186 2.88 1.57 -15.85
N GLY A 187 3.02 0.35 -16.37
CA GLY A 187 2.32 -0.84 -15.91
C GLY A 187 0.81 -0.83 -16.17
N ARG A 188 0.09 -1.69 -15.44
CA ARG A 188 -1.35 -1.95 -15.65
C ARG A 188 -2.22 -0.69 -15.57
N MET A 189 -1.88 0.28 -14.71
CA MET A 189 -2.65 1.51 -14.58
C MET A 189 -2.57 2.39 -15.84
N ALA A 190 -1.40 2.45 -16.48
CA ALA A 190 -1.23 3.20 -17.73
C ALA A 190 -2.04 2.58 -18.88
N GLU A 191 -2.04 1.25 -18.98
CA GLU A 191 -2.84 0.50 -19.96
C GLU A 191 -4.34 0.70 -19.73
N GLN A 192 -4.80 0.60 -18.48
CA GLN A 192 -6.19 0.83 -18.10
C GLN A 192 -6.64 2.27 -18.41
N LEU A 193 -5.82 3.26 -18.07
CA LEU A 193 -6.10 4.66 -18.40
C LEU A 193 -6.20 4.86 -19.92
N THR A 194 -5.26 4.28 -20.68
CA THR A 194 -5.26 4.36 -22.15
C THR A 194 -6.50 3.72 -22.75
N ALA A 195 -6.89 2.54 -22.26
CA ALA A 195 -8.10 1.85 -22.71
C ALA A 195 -9.36 2.68 -22.40
N TYR A 196 -9.43 3.26 -21.20
CA TYR A 196 -10.58 4.06 -20.80
C TYR A 196 -10.69 5.37 -21.59
N ILE A 197 -9.57 6.06 -21.84
CA ILE A 197 -9.55 7.23 -22.73
C ILE A 197 -10.14 6.88 -24.10
N LYS A 198 -9.77 5.72 -24.68
CA LYS A 198 -10.34 5.27 -25.97
C LYS A 198 -11.85 5.00 -25.90
N VAL A 199 -12.38 4.51 -24.78
CA VAL A 199 -13.82 4.32 -24.58
C VAL A 199 -14.53 5.68 -24.54
N LEU A 200 -13.97 6.65 -23.80
CA LEU A 200 -14.54 8.00 -23.69
C LEU A 200 -14.49 8.76 -25.02
N GLN A 201 -13.43 8.58 -25.82
CA GLN A 201 -13.33 9.18 -27.16
C GLN A 201 -14.41 8.70 -28.13
N LYS A 202 -14.98 7.52 -27.91
CA LYS A 202 -16.04 6.95 -28.76
C LYS A 202 -17.45 7.37 -28.33
N LYS A 203 -17.60 8.04 -27.18
CA LYS A 203 -18.92 8.49 -26.70
C LYS A 203 -19.40 9.70 -27.47
#